data_AF-A0A8H6F0R3-F1
#
_entry.id   AF-A0A8H6F0R3-F1
#
_cell.length_a   1.000
_cell.length_b   1.000
_cell.length_c   1.000
_cell.angle_alpha   90.00
_cell.angle_beta   90.00
_cell.angle_gamma   90.00
#
_symmetry.space_group_name_H-M   'P 1'
#
loop_
_entity.id
_entity.type
_entity.pdbx_description
1 polymer ?
#
loop_
_entity_poly.entity_id
_entity_poly.type
_entity_poly.pdbx_seq_one_letter_code
_entity_poly.pdbx_strand_id
1 'polypeptide(L)'
;MKILNHQCQIKETRNGNSRNSGSGDDNGNDDDDDDDDDDDDDDGELEQWSLRKCAAATLDVLSESLAQEVLLVTLPILQEKIVSPNWPIREAAILAFGAMSNSFMKLSGNELPSLVPFLVDRLQDNEPRVRQITCWTLSRYSTWVSEEAHEGGQYANYFQPTFQSIVACALDSKKIVQEAACSALSSFIEESDASLIEFYLEPLLHHFAKCFQVINGKIW
;
A
#
# COMPACT_ATOMS: atom_id res chain seq x y z
N MET A 1 32.60 27.70 -13.29
CA MET A 1 31.74 27.01 -14.27
C MET A 1 30.30 27.21 -13.84
N LYS A 2 29.55 28.01 -14.60
CA LYS A 2 28.11 28.28 -14.40
C LYS A 2 27.31 27.20 -15.13
N ILE A 3 26.44 26.48 -14.45
CA ILE A 3 25.36 25.64 -15.01
C ILE A 3 24.33 25.50 -13.88
N LEU A 4 23.02 25.72 -13.98
CA LEU A 4 22.15 26.49 -14.86
C LEU A 4 20.86 26.59 -14.03
N ASN A 5 20.42 27.81 -13.80
CA ASN A 5 19.18 28.15 -13.11
C ASN A 5 18.01 27.81 -14.06
N HIS A 6 17.13 26.88 -13.70
CA HIS A 6 15.87 26.67 -14.41
C HIS A 6 14.70 26.85 -13.45
N GLN A 7 14.20 28.09 -13.41
CA GLN A 7 12.92 28.42 -12.82
C GLN A 7 11.82 27.82 -13.69
N CYS A 8 11.09 26.84 -13.14
CA CYS A 8 9.83 26.39 -13.73
C CYS A 8 8.77 27.47 -13.45
N GLN A 9 8.35 28.19 -14.50
CA GLN A 9 7.24 29.14 -14.41
C GLN A 9 5.92 28.36 -14.43
N ILE A 10 5.23 28.32 -13.30
CA ILE A 10 3.83 27.89 -13.24
C ILE A 10 2.98 28.99 -13.87
N LYS A 11 2.34 28.68 -15.01
CA LYS A 11 1.28 29.53 -15.57
C LYS A 11 -0.01 29.23 -14.82
N GLU A 12 -0.52 30.22 -14.09
CA GLU A 12 -1.88 30.23 -13.55
C GLU A 12 -2.89 30.30 -14.72
N THR A 13 -3.81 29.35 -14.78
CA THR A 13 -4.98 29.45 -15.66
C THR A 13 -6.16 29.98 -14.83
N ARG A 14 -6.44 31.28 -14.97
CA ARG A 14 -7.70 31.93 -14.53
C ARG A 14 -8.67 31.94 -15.71
N ASN A 15 -9.85 31.35 -15.54
CA ASN A 15 -11.14 31.80 -16.10
C ASN A 15 -12.24 30.86 -15.61
N GLY A 16 -13.44 31.27 -15.22
CA GLY A 16 -14.09 32.57 -15.25
C GLY A 16 -15.57 32.29 -14.97
N ASN A 17 -16.08 32.80 -13.85
CA ASN A 17 -17.47 32.68 -13.45
C ASN A 17 -18.35 33.58 -14.33
N SER A 18 -19.43 33.07 -14.91
CA SER A 18 -20.48 33.91 -15.50
C SER A 18 -21.86 33.37 -15.15
N ARG A 19 -22.60 34.18 -14.39
CA ARG A 19 -24.02 34.01 -14.07
C ARG A 19 -24.85 34.35 -15.31
N ASN A 20 -25.91 33.59 -15.58
CA ASN A 20 -27.17 34.21 -15.96
C ASN A 20 -28.40 33.36 -15.58
N SER A 21 -29.36 34.09 -15.03
CA SER A 21 -30.70 33.77 -14.57
C SER A 21 -31.68 33.39 -15.69
N GLY A 22 -32.62 32.49 -15.37
CA GLY A 22 -33.84 32.22 -16.14
C GLY A 22 -34.81 31.34 -15.34
N SER A 23 -35.92 31.93 -14.90
CA SER A 23 -37.00 31.38 -14.07
C SER A 23 -37.90 30.36 -14.79
N GLY A 24 -38.56 29.47 -14.04
CA GLY A 24 -39.78 28.77 -14.48
C GLY A 24 -40.13 27.45 -13.77
N ASP A 25 -40.83 27.55 -12.63
CA ASP A 25 -41.81 26.66 -11.97
C ASP A 25 -41.92 25.13 -12.23
N ASP A 26 -41.82 24.42 -11.10
CA ASP A 26 -42.79 23.47 -10.49
C ASP A 26 -43.16 22.14 -11.20
N ASN A 27 -42.68 21.03 -10.63
CA ASN A 27 -43.54 19.94 -10.14
C ASN A 27 -42.72 18.93 -9.33
N GLY A 28 -43.18 18.66 -8.11
CA GLY A 28 -42.55 17.75 -7.16
C GLY A 28 -42.65 16.26 -7.53
N ASN A 29 -41.66 15.52 -7.04
CA ASN A 29 -41.79 14.17 -6.52
C ASN A 29 -40.63 13.96 -5.54
N ASP A 30 -40.96 13.76 -4.26
CA ASP A 30 -40.10 13.07 -3.30
C ASP A 30 -39.93 11.64 -3.80
N ASP A 31 -38.70 11.12 -3.82
CA ASP A 31 -38.38 9.70 -3.59
C ASP A 31 -36.84 9.56 -3.46
N ASP A 32 -36.45 9.20 -2.23
CA ASP A 32 -35.28 8.43 -1.79
C ASP A 32 -33.85 8.96 -2.01
N ASP A 33 -33.22 9.21 -0.85
CA ASP A 33 -31.78 9.25 -0.58
C ASP A 33 -31.09 8.00 -1.16
N ASP A 34 -30.13 8.23 -2.06
CA ASP A 34 -28.93 7.43 -2.22
C ASP A 34 -27.87 8.40 -2.77
N ASP A 35 -27.24 9.16 -1.87
CA ASP A 35 -25.96 9.84 -2.12
C ASP A 35 -24.86 8.75 -2.22
N ASP A 36 -24.98 7.88 -3.22
CA ASP A 36 -23.85 7.16 -3.78
C ASP A 36 -23.14 8.13 -4.74
N ASP A 37 -22.48 9.13 -4.16
CA ASP A 37 -21.30 9.73 -4.79
C ASP A 37 -20.18 8.67 -4.72
N ASP A 38 -20.36 7.64 -5.55
CA ASP A 38 -19.30 6.81 -6.08
C ASP A 38 -18.27 7.75 -6.71
N ASP A 39 -17.25 8.12 -5.92
CA ASP A 39 -15.95 8.61 -6.40
C ASP A 39 -15.20 7.48 -7.19
N ASP A 40 -15.92 6.78 -8.07
CA ASP A 40 -15.40 5.89 -9.10
C ASP A 40 -15.09 6.75 -10.34
N ASP A 41 -13.98 7.49 -10.27
CA ASP A 41 -13.20 7.84 -11.46
C ASP A 41 -11.74 8.25 -11.11
N ASP A 42 -11.06 7.43 -10.31
CA ASP A 42 -9.58 7.42 -10.24
C ASP A 42 -8.97 6.12 -10.80
N ASP A 43 -9.77 5.27 -11.44
CA ASP A 43 -9.26 4.10 -12.19
C ASP A 43 -8.40 4.54 -13.40
N GLY A 44 -8.50 5.81 -13.82
CA GLY A 44 -7.63 6.45 -14.81
C GLY A 44 -6.24 6.88 -14.31
N GLU A 45 -5.99 7.03 -13.01
CA GLU A 45 -4.64 7.31 -12.45
C GLU A 45 -3.82 6.05 -12.18
N LEU A 46 -4.47 4.87 -12.13
CA LEU A 46 -3.77 3.60 -11.94
C LEU A 46 -2.80 3.32 -13.10
N GLU A 47 -3.12 3.77 -14.32
CA GLU A 47 -2.23 3.67 -15.50
C GLU A 47 -1.32 4.87 -15.74
N GLN A 48 -1.52 6.00 -15.06
CA GLN A 48 -0.62 7.15 -15.22
C GLN A 48 0.63 6.99 -14.35
N TRP A 49 1.80 7.12 -15.00
CA TRP A 49 3.09 7.23 -14.36
C TRP A 49 3.15 8.55 -13.57
N SER A 50 2.71 8.50 -12.31
CA SER A 50 2.74 9.66 -11.44
C SER A 50 4.17 9.99 -11.00
N LEU A 51 4.43 11.26 -10.67
CA LEU A 51 5.70 11.71 -10.09
C LEU A 51 6.10 10.83 -8.89
N ARG A 52 5.10 10.35 -8.16
CA ARG A 52 5.25 9.45 -7.03
C ARG A 52 5.78 8.07 -7.41
N LYS A 53 5.19 7.40 -8.40
CA LYS A 53 5.68 6.09 -8.91
C LYS A 53 7.11 6.24 -9.44
N CYS A 54 7.39 7.34 -10.14
CA CYS A 54 8.73 7.68 -10.61
C CYS A 54 9.75 7.83 -9.48
N ALA A 55 9.39 8.57 -8.42
CA ALA A 55 10.25 8.77 -7.27
C ALA A 55 10.56 7.46 -6.53
N ALA A 56 9.56 6.60 -6.32
CA ALA A 56 9.75 5.30 -5.69
C ALA A 56 10.62 4.37 -6.54
N ALA A 57 10.39 4.29 -7.85
CA ALA A 57 11.21 3.48 -8.75
C ALA A 57 12.66 3.99 -8.82
N THR A 58 12.86 5.32 -8.82
CA THR A 58 14.20 5.91 -8.77
C THR A 58 14.89 5.58 -7.45
N LEU A 59 14.16 5.62 -6.34
CA LEU A 59 14.67 5.26 -5.02
C LEU A 59 15.07 3.78 -4.95
N ASP A 60 14.27 2.88 -5.51
CA ASP A 60 14.58 1.43 -5.58
C ASP A 60 15.94 1.23 -6.28
N VAL A 61 16.08 1.73 -7.51
CA VAL A 61 17.32 1.64 -8.30
C VAL A 61 18.53 2.28 -7.60
N LEU A 62 18.34 3.45 -6.98
CA LEU A 62 19.42 4.10 -6.21
C LEU A 62 19.82 3.25 -5.00
N SER A 63 18.84 2.66 -4.30
CA SER A 63 19.08 1.85 -3.11
C SER A 63 19.83 0.56 -3.44
N GLU A 64 19.69 0.03 -4.65
CA GLU A 64 20.48 -1.15 -5.09
C GLU A 64 21.96 -0.80 -5.35
N SER A 65 22.23 0.40 -5.90
CA SER A 65 23.58 0.80 -6.30
C SER A 65 24.36 1.51 -5.20
N LEU A 66 23.68 2.30 -4.36
CA LEU A 66 24.25 3.19 -3.33
C LEU A 66 23.52 3.01 -2.00
N ALA A 67 23.33 1.74 -1.61
CA ALA A 67 22.51 1.32 -0.48
C ALA A 67 22.83 2.07 0.82
N GLN A 68 24.12 2.20 1.16
CA GLN A 68 24.55 2.82 2.42
C GLN A 68 24.25 4.32 2.43
N GLU A 69 24.61 5.03 1.36
CA GLU A 69 24.40 6.47 1.24
C GLU A 69 22.91 6.83 1.22
N VAL A 70 22.11 6.02 0.51
CA VAL A 70 20.66 6.18 0.48
C VAL A 70 20.09 6.03 1.88
N LEU A 71 20.38 4.93 2.59
CA LEU A 71 19.84 4.68 3.93
C LEU A 71 20.27 5.73 4.96
N LEU A 72 21.52 6.21 4.91
CA LEU A 72 22.00 7.27 5.80
C LEU A 72 21.17 8.56 5.69
N VAL A 73 20.67 8.87 4.50
CA VAL A 73 19.85 10.06 4.25
C VAL A 73 18.37 9.78 4.51
N THR A 74 17.85 8.65 4.04
CA THR A 74 16.40 8.39 4.03
C THR A 74 15.88 7.88 5.36
N LEU A 75 16.64 7.03 6.07
CA LEU A 75 16.13 6.33 7.24
C LEU A 75 15.58 7.26 8.34
N PRO A 76 16.29 8.34 8.77
CA PRO A 76 15.77 9.23 9.80
C PRO A 76 14.47 9.94 9.36
N ILE A 77 14.38 10.30 8.07
CA ILE A 77 13.21 10.95 7.50
C ILE A 77 12.03 9.98 7.51
N LEU A 78 12.24 8.75 7.06
CA LEU A 78 11.17 7.77 6.96
C LEU A 78 10.67 7.34 8.35
N GLN A 79 11.55 7.19 9.34
CA GLN A 79 11.16 6.91 10.73
C GLN A 79 10.27 8.02 11.31
N GLU A 80 10.53 9.29 10.98
CA GLU A 80 9.67 10.40 11.38
C GLU A 80 8.33 10.38 10.62
N LYS A 81 8.36 10.15 9.30
CA LYS A 81 7.18 10.29 8.44
C LYS A 81 6.20 9.13 8.54
N ILE A 82 6.67 7.92 8.84
CA ILE A 82 5.83 6.73 8.91
C ILE A 82 4.75 6.79 10.01
N VAL A 83 4.91 7.65 11.02
CA VAL A 83 3.92 7.89 12.09
C VAL A 83 3.12 9.18 11.91
N SER A 84 3.30 9.90 10.79
CA SER A 84 2.58 11.15 10.51
C SER A 84 1.08 10.96 10.64
N PRO A 85 0.31 11.90 11.26
CA PRO A 85 -1.15 11.82 11.29
C PRO A 85 -1.77 11.98 9.90
N ASN A 86 -1.07 12.69 8.99
CA ASN A 86 -1.51 12.86 7.62
C ASN A 86 -1.21 11.60 6.81
N TRP A 87 -2.27 10.91 6.35
CA TRP A 87 -2.15 9.60 5.71
C TRP A 87 -1.29 9.58 4.45
N PRO A 88 -1.32 10.57 3.53
CA PRO A 88 -0.49 10.53 2.32
C PRO A 88 1.01 10.56 2.64
N ILE A 89 1.40 11.20 3.76
CA ILE A 89 2.79 11.26 4.21
C ILE A 89 3.23 9.88 4.73
N ARG A 90 2.41 9.26 5.58
CA ARG A 90 2.69 7.93 6.12
C ARG A 90 2.71 6.87 5.03
N GLU A 91 1.73 6.93 4.13
CA GLU A 91 1.56 6.03 3.00
C GLU A 91 2.75 6.14 2.02
N ALA A 92 3.23 7.36 1.73
CA ALA A 92 4.47 7.56 0.96
C ALA A 92 5.72 7.04 1.67
N ALA A 93 5.80 7.15 3.00
CA ALA A 93 6.92 6.61 3.77
C ALA A 93 6.94 5.07 3.74
N ILE A 94 5.77 4.42 3.84
CA ILE A 94 5.62 2.96 3.71
C ILE A 94 6.07 2.50 2.32
N LEU A 95 5.63 3.18 1.25
CA LEU A 95 6.11 2.93 -0.12
C LEU A 95 7.64 3.00 -0.22
N ALA A 96 8.26 4.02 0.39
CA ALA A 96 9.71 4.17 0.36
C ALA A 96 10.44 3.04 1.11
N PHE A 97 9.91 2.56 2.23
CA PHE A 97 10.44 1.38 2.91
C PHE A 97 10.33 0.11 2.05
N GLY A 98 9.25 -0.06 1.30
CA GLY A 98 9.11 -1.20 0.37
C GLY A 98 10.03 -1.10 -0.83
N ALA A 99 10.21 0.10 -1.39
CA ALA A 99 11.11 0.36 -2.50
C ALA A 99 12.58 0.05 -2.14
N MET A 100 12.98 0.26 -0.88
CA MET A 100 14.36 0.00 -0.43
C MET A 100 14.53 -1.35 0.27
N SER A 101 13.54 -2.26 0.21
CA SER A 101 13.49 -3.46 1.07
C SER A 101 14.76 -4.30 1.02
N ASN A 102 15.30 -4.55 -0.18
CA ASN A 102 16.51 -5.34 -0.40
C ASN A 102 17.71 -4.78 0.35
N SER A 103 17.92 -3.47 0.27
CA SER A 103 19.02 -2.78 0.93
C SER A 103 18.78 -2.62 2.43
N PHE A 104 17.52 -2.40 2.81
CA PHE A 104 17.11 -2.30 4.21
C PHE A 104 17.34 -3.60 4.96
N MET A 105 16.95 -4.75 4.40
CA MET A 105 17.20 -6.06 5.01
C MET A 105 18.71 -6.35 5.16
N LYS A 106 19.52 -6.00 4.15
CA LYS A 106 20.98 -6.25 4.17
C LYS A 106 21.75 -5.37 5.13
N LEU A 107 21.40 -4.08 5.22
CA LEU A 107 22.20 -3.08 5.95
C LEU A 107 21.56 -2.61 7.26
N SER A 108 20.27 -2.87 7.46
CA SER A 108 19.49 -2.41 8.61
C SER A 108 18.58 -3.51 9.16
N GLY A 109 18.96 -4.77 9.00
CA GLY A 109 18.19 -5.93 9.49
C GLY A 109 17.83 -5.87 10.99
N ASN A 110 18.66 -5.23 11.82
CA ASN A 110 18.39 -5.02 13.24
C ASN A 110 17.15 -4.16 13.53
N GLU A 111 16.66 -3.39 12.54
CA GLU A 111 15.48 -2.54 12.65
C GLU A 111 14.19 -3.28 12.22
N LEU A 112 14.30 -4.39 11.48
CA LEU A 112 13.15 -5.19 11.02
C LEU A 112 12.23 -5.67 12.15
N PRO A 113 12.76 -6.06 13.33
CA PRO A 113 11.92 -6.43 14.47
C PRO A 113 10.98 -5.31 14.95
N SER A 114 11.30 -4.05 14.65
CA SER A 114 10.41 -2.92 14.92
C SER A 114 9.53 -2.58 13.72
N LEU A 115 10.09 -2.64 12.50
CA LEU A 115 9.39 -2.26 11.28
C LEU A 115 8.26 -3.23 10.90
N VAL A 116 8.50 -4.55 10.93
CA VAL A 116 7.51 -5.54 10.48
C VAL A 116 6.23 -5.51 11.33
N PRO A 117 6.30 -5.56 12.69
CA PRO A 117 5.09 -5.43 13.51
C PRO A 117 4.37 -4.10 13.30
N PHE A 118 5.12 -3.01 13.11
CA PHE A 118 4.53 -1.71 12.78
C PHE A 118 3.75 -1.75 11.47
N LEU A 119 4.30 -2.37 10.42
CA LEU A 119 3.61 -2.54 9.15
C LEU A 119 2.37 -3.43 9.30
N VAL A 120 2.43 -4.50 10.10
CA VAL A 120 1.25 -5.32 10.41
C VAL A 120 0.14 -4.47 11.04
N ASP A 121 0.46 -3.59 11.98
CA ASP A 121 -0.52 -2.65 12.55
C ASP A 121 -1.10 -1.68 11.50
N ARG A 122 -0.33 -1.32 10.46
CA ARG A 122 -0.81 -0.47 9.36
C ARG A 122 -1.78 -1.17 8.40
N LEU A 123 -1.88 -2.49 8.43
CA LEU A 123 -2.94 -3.20 7.72
C LEU A 123 -4.33 -2.90 8.29
N GLN A 124 -4.43 -2.27 9.47
CA GLN A 124 -5.68 -1.82 10.09
C GLN A 124 -5.88 -0.31 9.98
N ASP A 125 -5.13 0.39 9.12
CA ASP A 125 -5.30 1.84 8.93
C ASP A 125 -6.67 2.15 8.34
N ASN A 126 -7.27 3.28 8.75
CA ASN A 126 -8.59 3.70 8.25
C ASN A 126 -8.57 3.93 6.74
N GLU A 127 -7.41 4.33 6.21
CA GLU A 127 -7.25 4.73 4.82
C GLU A 127 -6.91 3.54 3.93
N PRO A 128 -7.76 3.18 2.95
CA PRO A 128 -7.54 2.02 2.09
C PRO A 128 -6.22 2.07 1.33
N ARG A 129 -5.78 3.25 0.90
CA ARG A 129 -4.49 3.43 0.21
C ARG A 129 -3.30 3.10 1.12
N VAL A 130 -3.39 3.38 2.43
CA VAL A 130 -2.38 2.96 3.41
C VAL A 130 -2.36 1.44 3.53
N ARG A 131 -3.52 0.80 3.66
CA ARG A 131 -3.61 -0.68 3.74
C ARG A 131 -3.04 -1.34 2.48
N GLN A 132 -3.45 -0.85 1.31
CA GLN A 132 -2.95 -1.32 0.00
C GLN A 132 -1.43 -1.28 -0.08
N ILE A 133 -0.82 -0.12 0.19
CA ILE A 133 0.65 0.00 0.10
C ILE A 133 1.37 -0.81 1.16
N THR A 134 0.72 -1.03 2.31
CA THR A 134 1.25 -1.86 3.39
C THR A 134 1.28 -3.33 2.98
N CYS A 135 0.23 -3.84 2.32
CA CYS A 135 0.25 -5.20 1.75
C CYS A 135 1.42 -5.37 0.78
N TRP A 136 1.58 -4.42 -0.17
CA TRP A 136 2.70 -4.43 -1.12
C TRP A 136 4.05 -4.36 -0.41
N THR A 137 4.19 -3.50 0.61
CA THR A 137 5.45 -3.35 1.35
C THR A 137 5.79 -4.61 2.13
N LEU A 138 4.83 -5.23 2.83
CA LEU A 138 5.06 -6.48 3.54
C LEU A 138 5.45 -7.63 2.61
N SER A 139 4.90 -7.68 1.39
CA SER A 139 5.32 -8.67 0.39
C SER A 139 6.79 -8.52 0.01
N ARG A 140 7.35 -7.31 0.07
CA ARG A 140 8.78 -7.04 -0.17
C ARG A 140 9.69 -7.49 0.97
N TYR A 141 9.12 -7.84 2.12
CA TYR A 141 9.80 -8.38 3.29
C TYR A 141 9.43 -9.86 3.54
N SER A 142 8.70 -10.52 2.62
CA SER A 142 8.24 -11.90 2.81
C SER A 142 9.40 -12.88 2.96
N THR A 143 10.51 -12.70 2.24
CA THR A 143 11.72 -13.52 2.36
C THR A 143 12.24 -13.52 3.79
N TRP A 144 12.47 -12.34 4.39
CA TRP A 144 12.97 -12.24 5.77
C TRP A 144 12.02 -12.86 6.78
N VAL A 145 10.71 -12.58 6.67
CA VAL A 145 9.71 -13.13 7.61
C VAL A 145 9.63 -14.66 7.49
N SER A 146 9.74 -15.20 6.28
CA SER A 146 9.67 -16.65 6.02
C SER A 146 10.96 -17.36 6.44
N GLU A 147 12.12 -16.75 6.21
CA GLU A 147 13.43 -17.24 6.68
C GLU A 147 13.48 -17.33 8.21
N GLU A 148 13.06 -16.29 8.93
CA GLU A 148 13.00 -16.32 10.40
C GLU A 148 12.10 -17.45 10.93
N ALA A 149 10.98 -17.72 10.24
CA ALA A 149 10.08 -18.81 10.57
C ALA A 149 10.68 -20.19 10.28
N HIS A 150 11.36 -20.34 9.14
CA HIS A 150 12.04 -21.57 8.74
C HIS A 150 13.17 -21.93 9.72
N GLU A 151 14.03 -20.95 10.03
CA GLU A 151 15.17 -21.16 10.91
C GLU A 151 14.77 -21.41 12.38
N GLY A 152 13.53 -21.06 12.74
CA GLY A 152 13.07 -21.12 14.12
C GLY A 152 13.81 -20.13 15.02
N GLY A 153 14.24 -19.01 14.44
CA GLY A 153 15.03 -17.97 15.08
C GLY A 153 14.24 -17.15 16.10
N GLN A 154 14.84 -16.03 16.53
CA GLN A 154 14.24 -15.14 17.53
C GLN A 154 12.90 -14.55 17.05
N TYR A 155 12.74 -14.35 15.74
CA TYR A 155 11.56 -13.70 15.15
C TYR A 155 10.65 -14.67 14.39
N ALA A 156 10.82 -15.99 14.56
CA ALA A 156 9.99 -17.01 13.91
C ALA A 156 8.47 -16.81 14.13
N ASN A 157 8.10 -16.23 15.28
CA ASN A 157 6.71 -15.94 15.63
C ASN A 157 6.10 -14.75 14.85
N TYR A 158 6.84 -14.07 13.97
CA TYR A 158 6.34 -12.94 13.20
C TYR A 158 5.54 -13.38 11.98
N PHE A 159 5.79 -14.60 11.48
CA PHE A 159 5.10 -15.13 10.31
C PHE A 159 3.59 -15.18 10.50
N GLN A 160 3.13 -15.86 11.56
CA GLN A 160 1.71 -16.06 11.80
C GLN A 160 0.89 -14.75 11.84
N PRO A 161 1.21 -13.74 12.68
CA PRO A 161 0.44 -12.50 12.72
C PRO A 161 0.52 -11.72 11.41
N THR A 162 1.67 -11.74 10.72
CA THR A 162 1.83 -11.06 9.42
C THR A 162 0.93 -11.71 8.37
N PHE A 163 1.06 -13.04 8.22
CA PHE A 163 0.31 -13.81 7.23
C PHE A 163 -1.21 -13.72 7.47
N GLN A 164 -1.67 -13.89 8.71
CA GLN A 164 -3.08 -13.79 9.06
C GLN A 164 -3.67 -12.40 8.80
N SER A 165 -2.89 -11.33 9.04
CA SER A 165 -3.34 -9.97 8.77
C SER A 165 -3.47 -9.69 7.27
N ILE A 166 -2.56 -10.20 6.45
CA ILE A 166 -2.66 -10.11 4.99
C ILE A 166 -3.86 -10.92 4.48
N VAL A 167 -4.10 -12.13 5.02
CA VAL A 167 -5.30 -12.90 4.71
C VAL A 167 -6.56 -12.10 5.03
N ALA A 168 -6.65 -11.45 6.20
CA ALA A 168 -7.80 -10.61 6.52
C ALA A 168 -8.04 -9.48 5.48
N CYS A 169 -6.97 -8.86 4.96
CA CYS A 169 -7.06 -7.85 3.91
C CYS A 169 -7.54 -8.39 2.55
N ALA A 170 -7.49 -9.71 2.30
CA ALA A 170 -8.07 -10.29 1.09
C ALA A 170 -9.62 -10.28 1.09
N LEU A 171 -10.24 -9.99 2.24
CA LEU A 171 -11.68 -9.69 2.39
C LEU A 171 -11.94 -8.23 2.76
N ASP A 172 -10.99 -7.34 2.51
CA ASP A 172 -11.17 -5.90 2.74
C ASP A 172 -12.39 -5.37 1.96
N SER A 173 -13.04 -4.30 2.45
CA SER A 173 -14.18 -3.70 1.74
C SER A 173 -13.78 -3.02 0.43
N LYS A 174 -12.50 -2.68 0.24
CA LYS A 174 -12.00 -2.00 -0.95
C LYS A 174 -11.23 -2.95 -1.85
N LYS A 175 -11.65 -3.03 -3.12
CA LYS A 175 -11.05 -3.88 -4.16
C LYS A 175 -9.54 -3.67 -4.31
N ILE A 176 -9.07 -2.42 -4.27
CA ILE A 176 -7.64 -2.08 -4.37
C ILE A 176 -6.80 -2.75 -3.27
N VAL A 177 -7.38 -2.95 -2.08
CA VAL A 177 -6.71 -3.62 -0.95
C VAL A 177 -6.76 -5.13 -1.14
N GLN A 178 -7.90 -5.68 -1.58
CA GLN A 178 -8.04 -7.12 -1.89
C GLN A 178 -6.99 -7.58 -2.92
N GLU A 179 -6.80 -6.82 -4.00
CA GLU A 179 -5.82 -7.13 -5.05
C GLU A 179 -4.38 -7.10 -4.53
N ALA A 180 -4.04 -6.09 -3.75
CA ALA A 180 -2.71 -5.97 -3.14
C ALA A 180 -2.47 -7.08 -2.10
N ALA A 181 -3.48 -7.43 -1.31
CA ALA A 181 -3.40 -8.52 -0.34
C ALA A 181 -3.21 -9.88 -1.03
N CYS A 182 -3.96 -10.17 -2.11
CA CYS A 182 -3.78 -11.40 -2.87
C CYS A 182 -2.37 -11.50 -3.49
N SER A 183 -1.86 -10.39 -4.03
CA SER A 183 -0.50 -10.33 -4.55
C SER A 183 0.54 -10.59 -3.44
N ALA A 184 0.33 -9.99 -2.26
CA ALA A 184 1.20 -10.21 -1.12
C ALA A 184 1.14 -11.66 -0.61
N LEU A 185 -0.03 -12.28 -0.57
CA LEU A 185 -0.18 -13.70 -0.23
C LEU A 185 0.60 -14.59 -1.19
N SER A 186 0.59 -14.30 -2.50
CA SER A 186 1.40 -15.04 -3.48
C SER A 186 2.87 -14.98 -3.11
N SER A 187 3.41 -13.78 -2.83
CA SER A 187 4.82 -13.62 -2.43
C SER A 187 5.14 -14.37 -1.14
N PHE A 188 4.25 -14.33 -0.13
CA PHE A 188 4.49 -15.09 1.11
C PHE A 188 4.45 -16.61 0.88
N ILE A 189 3.51 -17.11 0.08
CA ILE A 189 3.41 -18.54 -0.24
C ILE A 189 4.63 -19.02 -1.03
N GLU A 190 5.14 -18.20 -1.97
CA GLU A 190 6.32 -18.50 -2.77
C GLU A 190 7.61 -18.57 -1.93
N GLU A 191 7.74 -17.69 -0.94
CA GLU A 191 8.92 -17.60 -0.07
C GLU A 191 8.88 -18.54 1.15
N SER A 192 7.74 -19.19 1.40
CA SER A 192 7.55 -20.06 2.58
C SER A 192 7.72 -21.54 2.25
N ASP A 193 8.16 -22.30 3.24
CA ASP A 193 8.10 -23.75 3.19
C ASP A 193 6.66 -24.26 3.03
N ALA A 194 6.49 -25.29 2.20
CA ALA A 194 5.20 -25.94 2.01
C ALA A 194 4.58 -26.44 3.34
N SER A 195 5.42 -26.93 4.28
CA SER A 195 4.96 -27.37 5.60
C SER A 195 4.42 -26.23 6.45
N LEU A 196 4.97 -25.01 6.30
CA LEU A 196 4.49 -23.83 7.01
C LEU A 196 3.12 -23.40 6.46
N ILE A 197 2.96 -23.44 5.13
CA ILE A 197 1.70 -23.09 4.45
C ILE A 197 0.60 -24.14 4.68
N GLU A 198 0.95 -25.42 4.84
CA GLU A 198 -0.02 -26.51 5.05
C GLU A 198 -0.93 -26.24 6.27
N PHE A 199 -0.40 -25.64 7.34
CA PHE A 199 -1.17 -25.23 8.52
C PHE A 199 -2.28 -24.20 8.21
N TYR A 200 -2.13 -23.44 7.14
CA TYR A 200 -3.05 -22.38 6.73
C TYR A 200 -3.89 -22.76 5.50
N LEU A 201 -3.64 -23.90 4.86
CA LEU A 201 -4.25 -24.28 3.59
C LEU A 201 -5.78 -24.34 3.66
N GLU A 202 -6.34 -25.06 4.64
CA GLU A 202 -7.80 -25.16 4.78
C GLU A 202 -8.45 -23.79 5.08
N PRO A 203 -7.95 -22.97 6.03
CA PRO A 203 -8.41 -21.60 6.21
C PRO A 203 -8.33 -20.74 4.94
N LEU A 204 -7.22 -20.81 4.19
CA LEU A 204 -7.03 -20.07 2.94
C LEU A 204 -8.02 -20.49 1.86
N LEU A 205 -8.25 -21.80 1.67
CA LEU A 205 -9.19 -22.30 0.68
C LEU A 205 -10.64 -21.88 1.02
N HIS A 206 -11.03 -21.93 2.30
CA HIS A 206 -12.32 -21.38 2.73
C HIS A 206 -12.41 -19.87 2.49
N HIS A 207 -11.30 -19.16 2.68
CA HIS A 207 -11.22 -17.72 2.47
C HIS A 207 -11.39 -17.37 0.98
N PHE A 208 -10.65 -18.01 0.08
CA PHE A 208 -10.81 -17.84 -1.36
C PHE A 208 -12.19 -18.26 -1.86
N ALA A 209 -12.78 -19.32 -1.29
CA ALA A 209 -14.16 -19.69 -1.59
C ALA A 209 -15.15 -18.55 -1.29
N LYS A 210 -14.94 -17.80 -0.20
CA LYS A 210 -15.72 -16.59 0.10
C LYS A 210 -15.43 -15.47 -0.90
N CYS A 211 -14.16 -15.21 -1.24
CA CYS A 211 -13.82 -14.22 -2.27
C CYS A 211 -14.51 -14.52 -3.62
N PHE A 212 -14.55 -15.78 -4.05
CA PHE A 212 -15.26 -16.17 -5.27
C PHE A 212 -16.78 -16.00 -5.19
N GLN A 213 -17.37 -16.09 -4.00
CA GLN A 213 -18.79 -15.78 -3.81
C GLN A 213 -19.05 -14.28 -3.95
N VAL A 214 -18.17 -13.43 -3.42
CA VAL A 214 -18.24 -11.96 -3.56
C VAL A 214 -18.13 -11.56 -5.04
N ILE A 215 -17.23 -12.18 -5.80
CA ILE A 215 -17.01 -11.88 -7.22
C ILE A 215 -18.19 -12.32 -8.12
N ASN A 216 -18.92 -13.38 -7.76
CA ASN A 216 -19.98 -13.96 -8.60
C ASN A 216 -21.40 -13.42 -8.35
N GLY A 217 -21.53 -12.36 -7.55
CA GLY A 217 -22.73 -11.51 -7.53
C GLY A 217 -23.41 -11.37 -6.17
N LYS A 218 -23.64 -10.10 -5.79
CA LYS A 218 -24.57 -9.62 -4.75
C LYS A 218 -24.22 -9.95 -3.29
N ILE A 219 -24.63 -9.00 -2.44
CA ILE A 219 -24.48 -8.85 -0.99
C ILE A 219 -23.35 -7.84 -0.69
N TRP A 220 -23.62 -6.54 -0.57
CA TRP A 220 -24.88 -5.83 -0.31
C TRP A 220 -25.24 -4.93 -1.47
#